data_AF-A0A5C3LJ21-F1
#
_entry.id   AF-A0A5C3LJ21-F1
#
_cell.length_a   1.000
_cell.length_b   1.000
_cell.length_c   1.000
_cell.angle_alpha   90.00
_cell.angle_beta   90.00
_cell.angle_gamma   90.00
#
_symmetry.space_group_name_H-M   'P 1'
#
loop_
_entity.id
_entity.type
_entity.pdbx_description
1 polymer ?
#
loop_
_entity_poly.entity_id
_entity_poly.type
_entity_poly.pdbx_seq_one_letter_code
_entity_poly.pdbx_strand_id
1 'polypeptide(L)'
;MRTTALSVIALLAAFASAAPGGLPISDYLYLLHLCENGGPNAYVGVRYQGINNYRTFNFGECYPYKIDENLAEQAVFCKTVTCYNNPNPDCTGGAVPPVPVPVPVGTTLLNAADFVQLIGQGATCQSDGLS
;
A
#
# COMPACT_ATOMS: atom_id res chain seq x y z
N MET A 1 -41.37 14.49 -54.15
CA MET A 1 -40.73 13.25 -53.67
C MET A 1 -39.34 13.55 -53.15
N ARG A 2 -39.13 13.60 -51.84
CA ARG A 2 -38.11 12.79 -51.14
C ARG A 2 -38.18 13.04 -49.63
N THR A 3 -37.97 11.95 -48.93
CA THR A 3 -38.42 11.62 -47.59
C THR A 3 -37.37 11.99 -46.54
N THR A 4 -37.86 12.22 -45.33
CA THR A 4 -37.21 12.33 -44.00
C THR A 4 -36.05 11.37 -43.72
N ALA A 5 -35.10 11.81 -42.89
CA ALA A 5 -34.51 10.96 -41.84
C ALA A 5 -33.96 11.82 -40.69
N LEU A 6 -34.69 11.86 -39.57
CA LEU A 6 -34.19 12.30 -38.27
C LEU A 6 -33.19 11.27 -37.75
N SER A 7 -31.97 11.71 -37.43
CA SER A 7 -30.95 10.86 -36.80
C SER A 7 -31.15 10.89 -35.28
N VAL A 8 -31.66 9.79 -34.72
CA VAL A 8 -31.78 9.56 -33.28
C VAL A 8 -30.44 8.97 -32.80
N ILE A 9 -29.57 9.80 -32.22
CA ILE A 9 -28.35 9.33 -31.58
C ILE A 9 -28.72 8.89 -30.17
N ALA A 10 -28.76 7.57 -29.96
CA ALA A 10 -28.99 6.95 -28.67
C ALA A 10 -27.82 7.24 -27.71
N LEU A 11 -28.09 7.89 -26.57
CA LEU A 11 -27.17 7.96 -25.46
C LEU A 11 -27.10 6.58 -24.79
N LEU A 12 -26.02 5.84 -25.04
CA LEU A 12 -25.65 4.66 -24.26
C LEU A 12 -24.99 5.13 -22.95
N ALA A 13 -25.77 5.13 -21.86
CA ALA A 13 -25.23 5.22 -20.52
C ALA A 13 -24.48 3.92 -20.19
N ALA A 14 -23.15 3.99 -20.15
CA ALA A 14 -22.33 2.89 -19.65
C ALA A 14 -22.40 2.90 -18.12
N PHE A 15 -23.22 2.02 -17.55
CA PHE A 15 -23.15 1.68 -16.13
C PHE A 15 -21.88 0.83 -15.94
N ALA A 16 -20.81 1.46 -15.47
CA ALA A 16 -19.62 0.74 -15.02
C ALA A 16 -20.00 -0.06 -13.76
N SER A 17 -20.17 -1.37 -13.92
CA SER A 17 -20.31 -2.29 -12.80
C SER A 17 -19.06 -2.22 -11.94
N ALA A 18 -19.17 -1.64 -10.74
CA ALA A 18 -18.18 -1.77 -9.69
C ALA A 18 -18.18 -3.25 -9.25
N ALA A 19 -17.14 -4.00 -9.62
CA ALA A 19 -16.91 -5.34 -9.09
C ALA A 19 -16.51 -5.23 -7.60
N PRO A 20 -16.94 -6.15 -6.73
CA PRO A 20 -16.53 -6.17 -5.33
C PRO A 20 -15.02 -6.41 -5.26
N GLY A 21 -14.30 -5.51 -4.58
CA GLY A 21 -12.84 -5.50 -4.47
C GLY A 21 -12.30 -6.73 -3.73
N GLY A 22 -11.89 -7.74 -4.50
CA GLY A 22 -10.90 -8.72 -4.09
C GLY A 22 -9.54 -8.30 -4.64
N LEU A 23 -8.48 -8.43 -3.84
CA LEU A 23 -7.12 -8.26 -4.31
C LEU A 23 -6.87 -9.13 -5.55
N PRO A 24 -6.33 -8.62 -6.65
CA PRO A 24 -5.76 -9.49 -7.65
C PRO A 24 -4.62 -10.26 -6.99
N ILE A 25 -4.75 -11.59 -6.89
CA ILE A 25 -3.74 -12.52 -6.32
C ILE A 25 -2.32 -12.22 -6.86
N SER A 26 -2.25 -11.69 -8.08
CA SER A 26 -1.04 -11.22 -8.73
C SER A 26 -0.27 -10.16 -7.92
N ASP A 27 -0.94 -9.17 -7.32
CA ASP A 27 -0.26 -8.08 -6.61
C ASP A 27 0.33 -8.55 -5.28
N TYR A 28 -0.38 -9.42 -4.55
CA TYR A 28 0.15 -10.02 -3.32
C TYR A 28 1.44 -10.80 -3.60
N LEU A 29 1.42 -11.70 -4.58
CA LEU A 29 2.59 -12.52 -4.92
C LEU A 29 3.76 -11.66 -5.43
N TYR A 30 3.45 -10.62 -6.21
CA TYR A 30 4.46 -9.68 -6.68
C TYR A 30 5.13 -8.96 -5.51
N LEU A 31 4.35 -8.41 -4.57
CA LEU A 31 4.89 -7.71 -3.38
C LEU A 31 5.67 -8.63 -2.45
N LEU A 32 5.20 -9.86 -2.24
CA LEU A 32 5.93 -10.86 -1.47
C LEU A 32 7.30 -11.15 -2.11
N HIS A 33 7.32 -11.41 -3.42
CA HIS A 33 8.56 -11.69 -4.15
C HIS A 33 9.50 -10.48 -4.19
N LEU A 34 8.94 -9.27 -4.34
CA LEU A 34 9.69 -8.02 -4.27
C LEU A 34 10.39 -7.85 -2.91
N CYS A 35 9.69 -8.22 -1.83
CA CYS A 35 10.23 -8.19 -0.48
C CYS A 35 11.35 -9.22 -0.28
N GLU A 36 11.09 -10.48 -0.64
CA GLU A 36 12.05 -11.59 -0.48
C GLU A 36 13.34 -11.37 -1.29
N ASN A 37 13.22 -10.76 -2.47
CA ASN A 37 14.37 -10.42 -3.33
C ASN A 37 15.04 -9.07 -3.00
N GLY A 38 14.45 -8.26 -2.12
CA GLY A 38 14.96 -6.94 -1.75
C GLY A 38 16.28 -6.99 -0.97
N GLY A 39 16.71 -8.18 -0.53
CA GLY A 39 17.94 -8.43 0.20
C GLY A 39 17.70 -8.80 1.66
N PRO A 40 18.77 -9.06 2.44
CA PRO A 40 18.66 -9.61 3.78
C PRO A 40 17.95 -8.66 4.79
N ASN A 41 17.95 -7.36 4.53
CA ASN A 41 17.35 -6.36 5.42
C ASN A 41 15.95 -5.89 4.96
N ALA A 42 15.52 -6.27 3.76
CA ALA A 42 14.19 -5.96 3.27
C ALA A 42 13.14 -6.74 4.07
N TYR A 43 12.07 -6.07 4.51
CA TYR A 43 11.05 -6.68 5.36
C TYR A 43 9.63 -6.50 4.86
N VAL A 44 9.40 -5.53 3.96
CA VAL A 44 8.07 -5.25 3.39
C VAL A 44 8.16 -4.85 1.92
N GLY A 45 7.26 -5.38 1.11
CA GLY A 45 6.96 -4.89 -0.24
C GLY A 45 5.71 -4.02 -0.20
N VAL A 46 5.75 -2.83 -0.78
CA VAL A 46 4.68 -1.83 -0.73
C VAL A 46 4.28 -1.41 -2.13
N ARG A 47 2.98 -1.32 -2.38
CA ARG A 47 2.40 -0.68 -3.56
C ARG A 47 1.82 0.67 -3.13
N TYR A 48 2.25 1.72 -3.81
CA TYR A 48 1.65 3.04 -3.73
C TYR A 48 0.67 3.26 -4.88
N GLN A 49 -0.21 4.26 -4.72
CA GLN A 49 -1.05 4.76 -5.80
C GLN A 49 -0.22 5.07 -7.05
N GLY A 50 -0.87 4.92 -8.20
CA GLY A 50 -0.25 5.06 -9.50
C GLY A 50 0.16 3.73 -10.14
N ILE A 51 0.51 3.80 -11.43
CA ILE A 51 0.85 2.61 -12.22
C ILE A 51 2.27 2.18 -11.88
N ASN A 52 2.46 0.91 -11.51
CA ASN A 52 3.76 0.28 -11.24
C ASN A 52 4.58 0.96 -10.13
N ASN A 53 3.93 1.57 -9.15
CA ASN A 53 4.61 2.25 -8.05
C ASN A 53 4.87 1.30 -6.87
N TYR A 54 5.84 0.40 -7.05
CA TYR A 54 6.22 -0.58 -6.06
C TYR A 54 7.55 -0.21 -5.39
N ARG A 55 7.67 -0.46 -4.08
CA ARG A 55 8.86 -0.20 -3.27
C ARG A 55 9.09 -1.33 -2.28
N THR A 56 10.33 -1.45 -1.81
CA THR A 56 10.69 -2.26 -0.66
C THR A 56 11.36 -1.37 0.37
N PHE A 57 11.25 -1.72 1.65
CA PHE A 57 11.89 -0.97 2.74
C PHE A 57 12.72 -1.91 3.61
N ASN A 58 13.83 -1.39 4.10
CA ASN A 58 14.75 -2.10 4.97
C ASN A 58 14.52 -1.80 6.45
N PHE A 59 14.97 -2.70 7.33
CA PHE A 59 14.97 -2.42 8.76
C PHE A 59 15.65 -1.08 9.09
N GLY A 60 15.00 -0.28 9.94
CA GLY A 60 15.46 1.04 10.33
C GLY A 60 15.30 2.13 9.29
N GLU A 61 14.82 1.80 8.08
CA GLU A 61 14.48 2.78 7.06
C GLU A 61 13.14 3.45 7.40
N CYS A 62 13.02 4.73 7.03
CA CYS A 62 11.74 5.41 7.10
C CYS A 62 10.82 4.86 5.99
N TYR A 63 9.71 4.27 6.40
CA TYR A 63 8.60 3.90 5.53
C TYR A 63 7.52 5.00 5.60
N PRO A 64 7.50 5.94 4.64
CA PRO A 64 6.45 6.96 4.58
C PRO A 64 5.14 6.35 4.07
N TYR A 65 3.98 6.79 4.56
CA TYR A 65 2.71 6.31 4.00
C TYR A 65 2.26 7.06 2.73
N LYS A 66 3.04 8.07 2.31
CA LYS A 66 2.83 8.85 1.10
C LYS A 66 4.17 9.17 0.43
N ILE A 67 4.30 8.90 -0.87
CA ILE A 67 5.46 9.26 -1.70
C ILE A 67 4.96 10.00 -2.94
N ASP A 68 5.49 11.20 -3.21
CA ASP A 68 5.12 12.01 -4.37
C ASP A 68 3.59 12.16 -4.54
N GLU A 69 2.90 12.47 -3.44
CA GLU A 69 1.43 12.56 -3.34
C GLU A 69 0.64 11.24 -3.51
N ASN A 70 1.31 10.11 -3.73
CA ASN A 70 0.68 8.80 -3.84
C ASN A 70 0.65 8.11 -2.47
N LEU A 71 -0.53 7.70 -2.02
CA LEU A 71 -0.70 6.95 -0.77
C LEU A 71 -0.30 5.49 -0.94
N ALA A 72 0.22 4.87 0.13
CA ALA A 72 0.38 3.43 0.18
C ALA A 72 -1.00 2.73 0.12
N GLU A 73 -1.20 1.87 -0.87
CA GLU A 73 -2.44 1.11 -1.06
C GLU A 73 -2.35 -0.28 -0.40
N GLN A 74 -1.18 -0.90 -0.50
CA GLN A 74 -0.97 -2.26 -0.02
C GLN A 74 0.47 -2.45 0.48
N ALA A 75 0.63 -3.20 1.56
CA ALA A 75 1.93 -3.65 2.05
C ALA A 75 1.89 -5.15 2.39
N VAL A 76 2.92 -5.90 2.00
CA VAL A 76 3.09 -7.33 2.30
C VAL A 76 4.41 -7.51 3.03
N PHE A 77 4.35 -8.01 4.26
CA PHE A 77 5.51 -8.19 5.12
C PHE A 77 6.10 -9.59 4.91
N CYS A 78 7.32 -9.68 4.39
CA CYS A 78 8.03 -10.97 4.27
C CYS A 78 8.89 -11.31 5.50
N LYS A 79 8.95 -10.42 6.50
CA LYS A 79 9.62 -10.67 7.78
C LYS A 79 8.81 -10.12 8.94
N THR A 80 8.99 -10.72 10.11
CA THR A 80 8.40 -10.23 11.38
C THR A 80 9.16 -8.99 11.84
N VAL A 81 8.40 -7.93 12.19
CA VAL A 81 8.97 -6.64 12.59
C VAL A 81 8.21 -5.98 13.72
N THR A 82 8.93 -5.14 14.45
CA THR A 82 8.37 -4.18 15.39
C THR A 82 8.43 -2.80 14.77
N CYS A 83 7.26 -2.22 14.52
CA CYS A 83 7.14 -0.88 13.93
C CYS A 83 6.86 0.18 14.98
N TYR A 84 7.51 1.33 14.79
CA TYR A 84 7.32 2.56 15.55
C TYR A 84 6.74 3.60 14.63
N ASN A 85 5.60 4.17 15.02
CA ASN A 85 4.91 5.13 14.18
C ASN A 85 5.40 6.53 14.45
N ASN A 86 5.50 7.31 13.39
CA ASN A 86 5.95 8.68 13.45
C ASN A 86 4.83 9.63 12.98
N PRO A 87 4.67 10.80 13.64
CA PRO A 87 3.63 11.75 13.29
C PRO A 87 3.91 12.44 11.94
N ASN A 88 5.17 12.52 11.53
CA ASN A 88 5.61 13.18 10.32
C ASN A 88 6.01 12.15 9.24
N PRO A 89 5.81 12.46 7.95
CA PRO A 89 6.08 11.54 6.85
C PRO A 89 7.58 11.27 6.62
N ASP A 90 8.46 12.13 7.11
CA ASP A 90 9.91 11.95 7.14
C ASP A 90 10.39 11.14 8.36
N CYS A 91 9.46 10.48 9.05
CA CYS A 91 9.67 9.73 10.28
C CYS A 91 10.28 10.54 11.44
N THR A 92 10.09 11.86 11.45
CA THR A 92 10.49 12.72 12.58
C THR A 92 9.35 12.89 13.58
N GLY A 93 9.62 13.55 14.72
CA GLY A 93 8.61 13.87 15.74
C GLY A 93 8.43 12.80 16.83
N GLY A 94 9.24 11.73 16.81
CA GLY A 94 9.23 10.69 17.83
C GLY A 94 8.10 9.67 17.65
N ALA A 95 8.11 8.63 18.48
CA ALA A 95 7.16 7.53 18.37
C ALA A 95 5.82 7.88 19.05
N VAL A 96 4.69 7.71 18.35
CA VAL A 96 3.34 8.02 18.89
C VAL A 96 2.65 6.74 19.36
N PRO A 97 2.09 6.69 20.59
CA PRO A 97 1.36 5.52 21.07
C PRO A 97 0.20 5.08 20.14
N PRO A 98 -0.09 3.77 20.05
CA PRO A 98 0.55 2.65 20.75
C PRO A 98 1.79 2.15 19.98
N VAL A 99 2.97 2.33 20.55
CA VAL A 99 4.25 1.86 20.00
C VAL A 99 5.03 1.18 21.11
N PRO A 100 5.76 0.08 20.83
CA PRO A 100 5.90 -0.59 19.53
C PRO A 100 4.68 -1.43 19.07
N VAL A 101 4.49 -1.57 17.75
CA VAL A 101 3.48 -2.46 17.12
C VAL A 101 4.18 -3.67 16.49
N PRO A 102 3.96 -4.90 16.99
CA PRO A 102 4.48 -6.11 16.34
C PRO A 102 3.65 -6.46 15.10
N VAL A 103 4.33 -6.77 14.00
CA VAL A 103 3.75 -7.18 12.72
C VAL A 103 4.35 -8.51 12.30
N PRO A 104 3.58 -9.62 12.34
CA PRO A 104 4.05 -10.93 11.92
C PRO A 104 4.38 -10.99 10.42
N VAL A 105 5.31 -11.87 10.04
CA VAL A 105 5.52 -12.27 8.64
C VAL A 105 4.22 -12.78 7.99
N GLY A 106 4.06 -12.50 6.69
CA GLY A 106 2.87 -12.84 5.90
C GLY A 106 1.70 -11.88 6.10
N THR A 107 1.82 -10.91 7.01
CA THR A 107 0.81 -9.87 7.19
C THR A 107 0.66 -9.07 5.90
N THR A 108 -0.59 -8.88 5.47
CA THR A 108 -0.94 -7.96 4.39
C THR A 108 -1.77 -6.84 4.95
N LEU A 109 -1.33 -5.61 4.74
CA LEU A 109 -2.11 -4.41 5.06
C LEU A 109 -2.76 -3.91 3.78
N LEU A 110 -4.09 -3.86 3.79
CA LEU A 110 -4.89 -3.30 2.72
C LEU A 110 -5.37 -1.92 3.12
N ASN A 111 -5.29 -0.98 2.20
CA ASN A 111 -5.47 0.43 2.46
C ASN A 111 -4.54 0.86 3.60
N ALA A 112 -3.22 0.89 3.35
CA ALA A 112 -2.29 1.39 4.36
C ALA A 112 -2.68 2.81 4.84
N ALA A 113 -3.38 3.58 4.01
CA ALA A 113 -4.06 4.84 4.35
C ALA A 113 -5.18 4.75 5.42
N ASP A 114 -5.89 3.63 5.57
CA ASP A 114 -6.83 3.42 6.69
C ASP A 114 -6.07 3.14 7.99
N PHE A 115 -4.90 2.50 7.88
CA PHE A 115 -3.94 2.36 8.98
C PHE A 115 -3.33 3.72 9.38
N VAL A 116 -3.05 4.62 8.42
CA VAL A 116 -2.52 5.99 8.63
C VAL A 116 -3.36 6.79 9.62
N GLN A 117 -4.69 6.67 9.58
CA GLN A 117 -5.58 7.44 10.47
C GLN A 117 -5.46 7.04 11.95
N LEU A 118 -5.00 5.82 12.24
CA LEU A 118 -4.82 5.36 13.61
C LEU A 118 -3.40 5.56 14.15
N ILE A 119 -2.41 5.70 13.26
CA ILE A 119 -1.04 5.25 13.55
C ILE A 119 0.00 6.36 13.31
N GLY A 120 -0.15 7.23 12.29
CA GLY A 120 0.82 8.29 11.98
C GLY A 120 1.02 8.50 10.48
N GLN A 121 2.00 9.31 10.07
CA GLN A 121 2.30 9.60 8.65
C GLN A 121 3.48 8.81 8.07
N GLY A 122 4.24 8.13 8.92
CA GLY A 122 5.26 7.16 8.53
C GLY A 122 5.54 6.18 9.66
N ALA A 123 6.36 5.17 9.38
CA ALA A 123 6.82 4.21 10.37
C ALA A 123 8.30 3.85 10.17
N THR A 124 8.97 3.56 11.27
CA THR A 124 10.29 2.93 11.28
C THR A 124 10.15 1.54 11.88
N CYS A 125 10.53 0.50 11.15
CA CYS A 125 10.39 -0.88 11.63
C CYS A 125 11.75 -1.53 11.86
N GLN A 126 11.86 -2.28 12.96
CA GLN A 126 13.08 -2.99 13.37
C GLN A 126 12.87 -4.50 13.25
N SER A 127 13.97 -5.24 13.09
CA SER A 127 13.94 -6.69 13.17
C SER A 127 13.68 -7.12 14.62
N ASP A 128 12.77 -8.06 14.79
CA ASP A 128 12.46 -8.63 16.11
C ASP A 128 13.46 -9.72 16.53
N GLY A 129 14.46 -10.01 15.69
CA GLY A 129 15.43 -11.08 15.93
C GLY A 129 14.84 -12.50 15.83
N LEU A 130 13.58 -12.62 15.41
CA LEU A 130 12.84 -13.89 15.30
C LEU A 130 12.76 -14.44 13.86
N SER A 131 13.46 -13.82 12.91
CA SER A 131 13.47 -14.20 11.49
C SER A 131 14.65 -15.07 11.10
#